data_AF-A0A8S3EWA0-F1
#
_entry.id   AF-A0A8S3EWA0-F1
#
_cell.length_a   1.000
_cell.length_b   1.000
_cell.length_c   1.000
_cell.angle_alpha   90.00
_cell.angle_beta   90.00
_cell.angle_gamma   90.00
#
_symmetry.space_group_name_H-M   'P 1'
#
loop_
_entity.id
_entity.type
_entity.pdbx_description
1 polymer ?
#
loop_
_entity_poly.entity_id
_entity_poly.type
_entity_poly.pdbx_seq_one_letter_code
_entity_poly.pdbx_strand_id
1 'polypeptide(L)' 'DRLQGQRKDEGYGKIRCGFRYDRTRSKFIVRVFEARDLINTDKNSLSDPYVRLLLLPDKRKK' A
#
# COMPACT_ATOMS: atom_id res chain seq x y z
N ASP A 1 24.47 5.73 -23.86
CA ASP A 1 24.04 6.28 -22.56
C ASP A 1 22.60 5.88 -22.27
N ARG A 2 22.38 5.23 -21.12
CA ARG A 2 21.10 4.76 -20.53
C ARG A 2 20.30 3.66 -21.24
N LEU A 3 20.76 2.42 -21.07
CA LEU A 3 19.87 1.26 -20.95
C LEU A 3 19.08 1.40 -19.63
N GLN A 4 17.82 1.81 -19.69
CA GLN A 4 16.93 1.65 -18.53
C GLN A 4 16.69 0.15 -18.36
N GLY A 5 17.41 -0.45 -17.41
CA GLY A 5 17.21 -1.83 -17.01
C GLY A 5 15.76 -2.03 -16.60
N GLN A 6 15.04 -2.85 -17.37
CA GLN A 6 13.79 -3.42 -16.93
C GLN A 6 14.10 -4.34 -15.75
N ARG A 7 14.02 -3.82 -14.52
CA ARG A 7 13.71 -4.70 -13.40
C ARG A 7 12.31 -5.22 -13.68
N LYS A 8 12.21 -6.47 -14.12
CA LYS A 8 10.98 -7.24 -13.94
C LYS A 8 10.83 -7.40 -12.43
N ASP A 9 10.24 -6.40 -11.79
CA ASP A 9 9.72 -6.55 -10.45
C ASP A 9 8.56 -7.54 -10.57
N GLU A 10 8.86 -8.83 -10.44
CA GLU A 10 7.87 -9.86 -10.09
C GLU A 10 7.42 -9.59 -8.64
N GLY A 11 6.77 -8.45 -8.43
CA GLY A 11 6.39 -7.95 -7.12
C GLY A 11 5.11 -8.64 -6.61
N TYR A 12 4.87 -8.50 -5.31
CA TYR A 12 3.66 -8.98 -4.61
C TYR A 12 2.36 -8.22 -4.97
N GLY A 13 2.30 -7.62 -6.16
CA GLY A 13 1.24 -6.72 -6.59
C GLY A 13 1.49 -5.25 -6.26
N LYS A 14 0.47 -4.44 -6.52
CA LYS A 14 0.51 -2.97 -6.39
C LYS A 14 -0.72 -2.49 -5.63
N ILE A 15 -0.54 -1.48 -4.77
CA ILE A 15 -1.64 -0.80 -4.08
C ILE A 15 -1.67 0.65 -4.53
N ARG A 16 -2.84 1.12 -4.99
CA ARG A 16 -3.07 2.54 -5.27
C ARG A 16 -3.70 3.21 -4.06
N CYS A 17 -3.04 4.24 -3.55
CA CYS A 17 -3.52 5.03 -2.42
C CYS A 17 -3.29 6.53 -2.66
N GLY A 18 -3.99 7.37 -1.89
CA GLY A 18 -3.88 8.82 -1.93
C GLY A 18 -3.74 9.39 -0.52
N PHE A 19 -3.01 10.50 -0.42
CA PHE A 19 -2.68 11.17 0.82
C PHE A 19 -3.13 12.62 0.76
N ARG A 20 -3.79 13.10 1.82
CA ARG A 20 -4.18 14.51 1.93
C ARG A 20 -4.10 14.96 3.39
N TYR A 21 -3.60 16.16 3.61
CA TYR A 21 -3.67 16.80 4.92
C TYR A 21 -4.62 17.99 4.88
N ASP A 22 -5.65 17.95 5.71
CA ASP A 22 -6.55 19.07 5.97
C ASP A 22 -6.02 19.84 7.18
N ARG A 23 -5.41 21.01 6.93
CA ARG A 23 -4.81 21.83 7.98
C ARG A 23 -5.85 22.40 8.93
N THR A 24 -6.98 22.86 8.41
CA THR A 24 -8.06 23.49 9.20
C THR A 24 -8.64 22.50 10.21
N ARG A 25 -8.77 21.22 9.81
CA ARG A 25 -9.27 20.16 10.71
C ARG A 25 -8.16 19.42 11.45
N SER A 26 -6.90 19.72 11.18
CA SER A 26 -5.73 18.95 11.62
C SER A 26 -5.88 17.44 11.37
N LYS A 27 -6.36 17.07 10.18
CA LYS A 27 -6.62 15.66 9.80
C LYS A 27 -5.70 15.20 8.68
N PHE A 28 -4.95 14.13 8.93
CA PHE A 28 -4.25 13.38 7.89
C PHE A 28 -5.16 12.26 7.37
N ILE A 29 -5.43 12.28 6.08
CA ILE A 29 -6.39 11.40 5.41
C ILE A 29 -5.61 10.50 4.46
N VAL A 30 -5.77 9.19 4.64
CA VAL A 30 -5.27 8.19 3.71
C VAL A 30 -6.47 7.50 3.07
N ARG A 31 -6.47 7.44 1.74
CA ARG A 31 -7.50 6.74 0.96
C ARG A 31 -6.85 5.58 0.23
N VAL A 32 -7.28 4.36 0.56
CA VAL A 32 -6.92 3.15 -0.18
C VAL A 32 -7.93 2.99 -1.31
N PHE A 33 -7.49 2.89 -2.56
CA PHE A 33 -8.40 2.80 -3.70
C PHE A 33 -8.58 1.38 -4.19
N GLU A 34 -7.47 0.73 -4.54
CA GLU A 34 -7.50 -0.63 -5.11
C GLU A 34 -6.12 -1.28 -4.93
N ALA A 35 -6.12 -2.61 -5.00
CA ALA A 35 -4.92 -3.40 -5.16
C ALA A 35 -5.04 -4.21 -6.46
N ARG A 36 -3.93 -4.36 -7.18
CA ARG A 36 -3.87 -5.10 -8.46
C ARG A 36 -2.68 -6.03 -8.44
N ASP A 37 -2.82 -7.13 -9.18
CA ASP A 37 -1.75 -8.12 -9.37
C ASP A 37 -1.23 -8.70 -8.03
N LEU A 38 -2.09 -8.76 -7.00
CA LEU A 38 -1.74 -9.37 -5.71
C LEU A 38 -1.45 -10.85 -5.93
N ILE A 39 -0.30 -11.30 -5.45
CA ILE A 39 0.04 -12.72 -5.48
C ILE A 39 -0.88 -13.44 -4.50
N ASN A 40 -1.49 -14.52 -4.94
CA ASN A 40 -2.20 -15.40 -4.05
C ASN A 40 -1.18 -16.14 -3.17
N THR A 41 -1.24 -15.90 -1.87
CA THR A 41 -0.40 -16.58 -0.87
C THR A 41 -0.73 -18.07 -0.74
N ASP A 42 -1.92 -18.52 -1.15
CA ASP A 42 -2.36 -19.91 -1.06
C ASP A 42 -2.99 -20.37 -2.38
N LYS A 43 -2.34 -21.34 -3.04
CA LYS A 43 -2.71 -21.83 -4.39
C LYS A 43 -4.14 -22.37 -4.52
N ASN A 44 -4.82 -22.64 -3.40
CA ASN A 44 -6.14 -23.28 -3.34
C ASN A 44 -7.20 -22.47 -2.59
N SER A 45 -6.91 -21.26 -2.10
CA SER A 45 -7.89 -20.43 -1.39
C SER A 45 -8.20 -19.14 -2.16
N LEU A 46 -9.40 -18.61 -1.94
CA LEU A 46 -9.73 -17.25 -2.31
C LEU A 46 -8.92 -16.34 -1.36
N SER A 47 -7.99 -15.55 -1.87
CA SER A 47 -7.29 -14.59 -1.01
C SER A 47 -8.30 -13.56 -0.48
N ASP A 48 -8.32 -13.32 0.83
CA ASP A 48 -9.07 -12.24 1.47
C ASP A 48 -8.13 -11.06 1.80
N PRO A 49 -7.75 -10.22 0.82
CA PRO A 49 -6.79 -9.15 1.05
C PRO A 49 -7.37 -8.08 1.97
N TYR A 50 -6.57 -7.64 2.94
CA TYR A 50 -6.87 -6.49 3.79
C TYR A 50 -5.66 -5.54 3.87
N VAL A 51 -5.91 -4.28 4.22
CA VAL A 51 -4.86 -3.27 4.38
C VAL A 51 -4.75 -2.87 5.85
N ARG A 52 -3.55 -2.96 6.40
CA ARG A 52 -3.22 -2.44 7.74
C ARG A 52 -2.44 -1.14 7.59
N LEU A 53 -2.97 -0.05 8.15
CA LEU A 53 -2.33 1.26 8.14
C LEU A 53 -1.75 1.59 9.51
N LEU A 54 -0.51 2.09 9.54
CA LEU A 54 0.17 2.50 10.77
C LEU A 54 0.85 3.85 10.56
N LEU A 55 0.61 4.80 11.47
CA LEU A 55 1.31 6.08 11.49
C LEU A 55 2.46 5.99 12.49
N LEU A 56 3.69 6.12 12.00
CA LEU A 56 4.89 6.05 12.82
C LEU A 56 5.39 7.46 13.21
N PRO A 57 6.01 7.62 14.40
CA PRO A 57 6.09 6.63 15.47
C PRO A 57 4.70 6.35 16.08
N ASP A 58 4.44 5.08 16.43
CA ASP A 58 3.15 4.71 17.01
C ASP A 58 3.00 5.36 18.39
N LYS A 59 2.07 6.31 18.51
CA LYS A 59 1.80 7.04 19.76
C LYS A 59 1.32 6.13 20.90
N ARG A 60 0.94 4.88 20.60
CA ARG A 60 0.49 3.86 21.57
C ARG A 60 1.63 3.10 22.23
N LYS A 61 2.88 3.24 21.76
CA LYS A 61 4.06 2.74 22.48
C LYS A 61 4.68 3.91 23.25
N LYS A 62 4.29 4.05 24.51
CA LYS A 62 5.06 4.72 25.55
C LYS A 62 5.47 3.69 26.58
#